data_AF-A0A967M9F4-F1
#
_entry.id   AF-A0A967M9F4-F1
#
_cell.length_a   1.000
_cell.length_b   1.000
_cell.length_c   1.000
_cell.angle_alpha   90.00
_cell.angle_beta   90.00
_cell.angle_gamma   90.00
#
_symmetry.space_group_name_H-M   'P 1'
#
loop_
_entity.id
_entity.type
_entity.pdbx_description
1 polymer ?
#
loop_
_entity_poly.entity_id
_entity_poly.type
_entity_poly.pdbx_seq_one_letter_code
_entity_poly.pdbx_strand_id
1 'polypeptide(L)'
;MSNILQHENPIASLKEMPVSELPELAEELRKVIVNTVAETGGHLASSLGIIELTIALHRVFNSPEDKIVWDVGHQAYAHKLLTGRYDRFHTLRQLDGLSGFPKRAESPHDCFDVGHSSTSISGALGMATARDANGGNEKVVAVIGDGSLTAGMAFEALNHAGHL
;
A
#
# COMPACT_ATOMS: atom_id res chain seq x y z
N MET A 1 2.90 -23.31 -5.88
CA MET A 1 1.86 -22.44 -5.34
C MET A 1 2.24 -22.10 -3.91
N SER A 2 2.87 -20.94 -3.74
CA SER A 2 3.18 -20.39 -2.42
C SER A 2 1.84 -20.09 -1.71
N ASN A 3 1.66 -20.51 -0.46
CA ASN A 3 0.44 -20.23 0.30
C ASN A 3 0.55 -18.92 1.12
N ILE A 4 1.43 -18.01 0.71
CA ILE A 4 1.88 -16.88 1.53
C ILE A 4 0.73 -15.95 1.91
N LEU A 5 -0.25 -15.75 1.03
CA LEU A 5 -1.37 -14.85 1.29
C LEU A 5 -2.27 -15.35 2.42
N GLN A 6 -2.25 -16.66 2.70
CA GLN A 6 -2.99 -17.29 3.80
C GLN A 6 -2.18 -17.37 5.10
N HIS A 7 -0.91 -16.95 5.11
CA HIS A 7 -0.11 -16.92 6.33
C HIS A 7 -0.63 -15.84 7.28
N GLU A 8 -0.50 -16.07 8.58
CA GLU A 8 -0.85 -15.07 9.61
C GLU A 8 -0.05 -13.76 9.45
N ASN A 9 1.22 -13.88 9.02
CA ASN A 9 2.06 -12.74 8.67
C ASN A 9 2.69 -12.93 7.27
N PRO A 10 1.99 -12.49 6.20
CA PRO A 10 2.50 -12.62 4.85
C PRO A 10 3.77 -11.78 4.60
N ILE A 11 3.94 -10.62 5.23
CA ILE A 11 5.13 -9.77 5.06
C ILE A 11 6.38 -10.47 5.58
N ALA A 12 6.32 -11.09 6.76
CA ALA A 12 7.45 -11.84 7.30
C ALA A 12 7.87 -12.96 6.35
N SER A 13 6.89 -13.68 5.81
CA SER A 13 7.12 -14.75 4.83
C SER A 13 7.68 -14.21 3.51
N LEU A 14 7.27 -13.01 3.08
CA LEU A 14 7.71 -12.38 1.84
C LEU A 14 9.19 -12.00 1.90
N LYS A 15 9.68 -11.59 3.07
CA LYS A 15 11.10 -11.22 3.27
C LYS A 15 12.03 -12.42 3.09
N GLU A 16 11.60 -13.59 3.53
CA GLU A 16 12.37 -14.85 3.43
C GLU A 16 12.20 -15.57 2.07
N MET A 17 11.22 -15.16 1.26
CA MET A 17 10.93 -15.80 -0.03
C MET A 17 12.11 -15.64 -1.02
N PRO A 18 12.57 -16.70 -1.70
CA PRO A 18 13.58 -16.57 -2.76
C PRO A 18 13.16 -15.60 -3.86
N VAL A 19 14.11 -14.82 -4.41
CA VAL A 19 13.82 -13.86 -5.49
C VAL A 19 13.20 -14.54 -6.71
N SER A 20 13.58 -15.79 -6.98
CA SER A 20 13.05 -16.61 -8.07
C SER A 20 11.55 -16.94 -7.93
N GLU A 21 10.98 -16.85 -6.73
CA GLU A 21 9.56 -17.14 -6.47
C GLU A 21 8.67 -15.88 -6.55
N LEU A 22 9.26 -14.68 -6.53
CA LEU A 22 8.51 -13.42 -6.60
C LEU A 22 7.60 -13.29 -7.84
N PRO A 23 8.00 -13.76 -9.05
CA PRO A 23 7.10 -13.73 -10.21
C PRO A 23 5.85 -14.61 -10.02
N GLU A 24 5.97 -15.76 -9.35
CA GLU A 24 4.82 -16.63 -9.05
C GLU A 24 3.85 -15.94 -8.09
N LEU A 25 4.38 -15.25 -7.07
CA LEU A 25 3.58 -14.45 -6.14
C LEU A 25 2.85 -13.29 -6.86
N ALA A 26 3.52 -12.60 -7.79
CA ALA A 26 2.89 -11.54 -8.56
C ALA A 26 1.70 -12.07 -9.39
N GLU A 27 1.84 -13.24 -10.01
CA GLU A 27 0.76 -13.91 -10.74
C GLU A 27 -0.38 -14.35 -9.83
N GLU A 28 -0.09 -14.84 -8.62
CA GLU A 28 -1.10 -15.17 -7.61
C GLU A 28 -1.91 -13.94 -7.20
N LEU A 29 -1.24 -12.84 -6.82
CA LEU A 29 -1.89 -11.57 -6.47
C LEU A 29 -2.76 -11.06 -7.63
N ARG A 30 -2.25 -11.12 -8.86
CA ARG A 30 -2.98 -10.71 -10.07
C ARG A 30 -4.27 -11.50 -10.24
N LYS A 31 -4.22 -12.83 -10.10
CA LYS A 31 -5.41 -13.70 -10.18
C LYS A 31 -6.43 -13.38 -9.10
N VAL A 32 -6.00 -13.22 -7.84
CA VAL A 32 -6.89 -12.88 -6.73
C VAL A 32 -7.58 -11.55 -6.98
N ILE A 33 -6.82 -10.52 -7.36
CA ILE A 33 -7.36 -9.19 -7.66
C ILE A 33 -8.38 -9.24 -8.80
N VAL A 34 -8.05 -9.89 -9.92
CA VAL A 34 -8.97 -10.00 -11.08
C VAL A 34 -10.27 -10.69 -10.68
N ASN A 35 -10.17 -11.84 -9.99
CA ASN A 35 -11.34 -12.62 -9.60
C ASN A 35 -12.24 -11.86 -8.62
N THR A 36 -11.66 -11.22 -7.59
CA THR A 36 -12.46 -10.43 -6.63
C THR A 36 -13.12 -9.24 -7.30
N VAL A 37 -12.36 -8.46 -8.10
CA VAL A 37 -12.90 -7.26 -8.75
C VAL A 37 -13.96 -7.59 -9.81
N ALA A 38 -13.90 -8.77 -10.43
CA ALA A 38 -14.96 -9.25 -11.33
C ALA A 38 -16.31 -9.40 -10.63
N GLU A 39 -16.31 -9.79 -9.34
CA GLU A 39 -17.52 -9.97 -8.54
C GLU A 39 -17.95 -8.67 -7.83
N THR A 40 -17.00 -7.93 -7.24
CA THR A 40 -17.31 -6.79 -6.37
C THR A 40 -17.24 -5.42 -7.06
N GLY A 41 -16.69 -5.36 -8.28
CA GLY A 41 -16.22 -4.13 -8.89
C GLY A 41 -15.01 -3.52 -8.16
N GLY A 42 -14.55 -2.35 -8.63
CA GLY A 42 -13.44 -1.61 -8.03
C GLY A 42 -12.32 -1.29 -9.01
N HIS A 43 -11.16 -0.93 -8.47
CA HIS A 43 -10.05 -0.37 -9.23
C HIS A 43 -9.08 -1.46 -9.73
N LEU A 44 -9.32 -1.97 -10.94
CA LEU A 44 -8.53 -3.07 -11.50
C LEU A 44 -7.18 -2.61 -12.05
N ALA A 45 -7.19 -1.75 -13.07
CA ALA A 45 -5.98 -1.38 -13.83
C ALA A 45 -4.89 -0.76 -12.95
N SER A 46 -5.27 0.18 -12.07
CA SER A 46 -4.36 0.82 -11.11
C SER A 46 -3.71 -0.19 -10.17
N SER A 47 -4.47 -1.17 -9.69
CA SER A 47 -3.99 -2.20 -8.76
C SER A 47 -3.07 -3.21 -9.43
N LEU A 48 -3.36 -3.60 -10.68
CA LEU A 48 -2.54 -4.54 -11.43
C LEU A 48 -1.19 -3.93 -11.83
N GLY A 49 -1.14 -2.63 -12.11
CA GLY A 49 0.08 -1.93 -12.56
C GLY A 49 1.15 -1.72 -11.48
N ILE A 50 0.85 -2.06 -10.21
CA ILE A 50 1.76 -1.79 -9.09
C ILE A 50 2.05 -3.02 -8.22
N ILE A 51 1.66 -4.22 -8.64
CA ILE A 51 1.85 -5.46 -7.88
C ILE A 51 3.33 -5.65 -7.54
N GLU A 52 4.21 -5.57 -8.54
CA GLU A 52 5.64 -5.83 -8.40
C GLU A 52 6.32 -4.78 -7.51
N LEU A 53 5.95 -3.50 -7.66
CA LEU A 53 6.43 -2.45 -6.76
C LEU A 53 5.94 -2.68 -5.33
N THR A 54 4.69 -3.11 -5.15
CA THR A 54 4.15 -3.39 -3.82
C THR A 54 4.87 -4.55 -3.13
N ILE A 55 5.19 -5.62 -3.88
CA ILE A 55 6.04 -6.72 -3.41
C ILE A 55 7.41 -6.19 -3.00
N ALA A 56 8.06 -5.39 -3.85
CA ALA A 56 9.38 -4.83 -3.56
C ALA A 56 9.38 -3.95 -2.30
N LEU A 57 8.37 -3.08 -2.15
CA LEU A 57 8.22 -2.22 -0.98
C LEU A 57 8.09 -3.04 0.30
N HIS A 58 7.21 -4.03 0.35
CA HIS A 58 7.01 -4.86 1.55
C HIS A 58 8.17 -5.82 1.83
N ARG A 59 8.96 -6.16 0.82
CA ARG A 59 10.19 -6.93 1.00
C ARG A 59 11.30 -6.08 1.63
N VAL A 60 11.45 -4.83 1.17
CA VAL A 60 12.52 -3.92 1.64
C VAL A 60 12.18 -3.25 2.97
N PHE A 61 10.97 -2.71 3.11
CA PHE A 61 10.55 -1.95 4.29
C PHE A 61 9.84 -2.82 5.33
N ASN A 62 9.90 -2.41 6.59
CA ASN A 62 9.34 -3.13 7.74
C ASN A 62 8.00 -2.53 8.15
N SER A 63 6.95 -2.73 7.36
CA SER A 63 5.60 -2.29 7.75
C SER A 63 5.06 -3.14 8.91
N PRO A 64 4.42 -2.56 9.96
CA PRO A 64 3.94 -1.18 10.07
C PRO A 64 4.89 -0.20 10.79
N GLU A 65 6.10 -0.63 11.18
CA GLU A 65 7.11 0.27 11.76
C GLU A 65 7.46 1.37 10.75
N ASP A 66 7.94 0.96 9.57
CA ASP A 66 8.07 1.83 8.40
C ASP A 66 6.69 2.21 7.86
N LYS A 67 6.55 3.46 7.45
CA LYS A 67 5.30 4.04 6.93
C LYS A 67 5.31 4.03 5.41
N ILE A 68 4.32 3.38 4.82
CA ILE A 68 4.06 3.40 3.38
C ILE A 68 2.72 4.13 3.17
N VAL A 69 2.81 5.35 2.64
CA VAL A 69 1.68 6.24 2.38
C VAL A 69 1.28 6.12 0.91
N TRP A 70 0.08 5.61 0.63
CA TRP A 70 -0.43 5.46 -0.73
C TRP A 70 -1.29 6.65 -1.11
N ASP A 71 -0.93 7.39 -2.16
CA ASP A 71 -1.77 8.48 -2.67
C ASP A 71 -3.04 7.93 -3.34
N VAL A 72 -4.20 8.53 -3.08
CA VAL A 72 -5.55 8.04 -3.43
C VAL A 72 -5.89 6.69 -2.80
N GLY A 73 -5.04 5.67 -2.98
CA GLY A 73 -5.18 4.34 -2.41
C GLY A 73 -5.81 3.30 -3.33
N HIS A 74 -6.34 3.71 -4.48
CA HIS A 74 -7.01 2.84 -5.46
C HIS A 74 -6.12 1.79 -6.12
N GLN A 75 -4.81 1.86 -5.91
CA GLN A 75 -3.79 0.94 -6.40
C GLN A 75 -3.31 -0.05 -5.32
N ALA A 76 -3.81 0.08 -4.08
CA ALA A 76 -3.25 -0.60 -2.91
C ALA A 76 -3.84 -2.00 -2.63
N TYR A 77 -4.45 -2.68 -3.62
CA TYR A 77 -5.05 -4.00 -3.40
C TYR A 77 -4.02 -5.09 -3.08
N ALA A 78 -2.90 -5.12 -3.79
CA ALA A 78 -1.78 -6.01 -3.45
C ALA A 78 -1.24 -5.70 -2.04
N HIS A 79 -1.24 -4.43 -1.64
CA HIS A 79 -0.83 -4.04 -0.30
C HIS A 79 -1.79 -4.61 0.75
N LYS A 80 -3.10 -4.54 0.53
CA LYS A 80 -4.10 -5.16 1.43
C LYS A 80 -3.90 -6.67 1.55
N LEU A 81 -3.72 -7.36 0.42
CA LEU A 81 -3.50 -8.81 0.38
C LEU A 81 -2.24 -9.22 1.16
N LEU A 82 -1.11 -8.53 0.93
CA LEU A 82 0.15 -8.82 1.60
C LEU A 82 0.19 -8.44 3.08
N THR A 83 -0.82 -7.73 3.58
CA THR A 83 -0.89 -7.25 4.99
C THR A 83 -1.98 -7.97 5.77
N GLY A 84 -2.18 -9.26 5.48
CA GLY A 84 -3.03 -10.15 6.28
C GLY A 84 -4.54 -10.01 6.04
N ARG A 85 -4.95 -9.41 4.92
CA ARG A 85 -6.39 -9.20 4.62
C ARG A 85 -6.95 -10.11 3.53
N TYR A 86 -6.21 -11.18 3.18
CA TYR A 86 -6.62 -12.14 2.15
C TYR A 86 -8.02 -12.73 2.41
N ASP A 87 -8.28 -13.26 3.61
CA ASP A 87 -9.54 -13.94 3.93
C ASP A 87 -10.77 -13.03 3.84
N ARG A 88 -10.59 -11.73 4.07
CA ARG A 88 -11.65 -10.72 3.97
C ARG A 88 -11.71 -10.05 2.60
N PHE A 89 -10.77 -10.33 1.70
CA PHE A 89 -10.63 -9.60 0.45
C PHE A 89 -11.85 -9.75 -0.47
N HIS A 90 -12.55 -10.88 -0.39
CA HIS A 90 -13.82 -11.09 -1.11
C HIS A 90 -14.94 -10.08 -0.74
N THR A 91 -14.82 -9.36 0.37
CA THR A 91 -15.78 -8.33 0.82
C THR A 91 -15.46 -6.92 0.31
N LEU A 92 -14.46 -6.78 -0.57
CA LEU A 92 -13.98 -5.50 -1.08
C LEU A 92 -15.12 -4.61 -1.58
N ARG A 93 -15.17 -3.37 -1.05
CA ARG A 93 -16.17 -2.34 -1.38
C ARG A 93 -17.63 -2.71 -1.11
N GLN A 94 -17.88 -3.81 -0.39
CA GLN A 94 -19.22 -4.18 0.06
C GLN A 94 -19.53 -3.50 1.40
N LEU A 95 -20.82 -3.41 1.73
CA LEU A 95 -21.26 -2.93 3.04
C LEU A 95 -20.60 -3.77 4.14
N ASP A 96 -20.04 -3.10 5.15
CA ASP A 96 -19.28 -3.71 6.26
C ASP A 96 -18.04 -4.52 5.85
N GLY A 97 -17.65 -4.44 4.57
CA GLY A 97 -16.47 -5.09 4.00
C GLY A 97 -15.21 -4.22 4.04
N LEU A 98 -14.18 -4.67 3.32
CA LEU A 98 -12.94 -3.90 3.18
C LEU A 98 -13.17 -2.63 2.35
N SER A 99 -12.54 -1.53 2.77
CA SER A 99 -12.51 -0.29 2.01
C SER A 99 -11.80 -0.49 0.66
N GLY A 100 -12.23 0.24 -0.37
CA GLY A 100 -11.54 0.30 -1.65
C GLY A 100 -10.20 1.08 -1.61
N PHE A 101 -9.86 1.66 -0.46
CA PHE A 101 -8.67 2.47 -0.22
C PHE A 101 -8.05 2.08 1.14
N PRO A 102 -6.76 2.36 1.40
CA PRO A 102 -6.18 2.28 2.72
C PRO A 102 -6.99 3.08 3.75
N LYS A 103 -7.22 2.45 4.91
CA LYS A 103 -7.98 3.01 6.02
C LYS A 103 -7.36 2.54 7.34
N ARG A 104 -6.93 3.49 8.18
CA ARG A 104 -6.26 3.27 9.48
C ARG A 104 -7.04 2.36 10.42
N ALA A 105 -8.36 2.50 10.41
CA ALA A 105 -9.24 1.64 11.22
C ALA A 105 -9.33 0.19 10.72
N GLU A 106 -8.87 -0.09 9.49
CA GLU A 106 -8.90 -1.43 8.89
C GLU A 106 -7.61 -2.22 9.13
N SER A 107 -6.45 -1.54 9.20
CA SER A 107 -5.16 -2.20 9.35
C SER A 107 -4.09 -1.26 9.92
N PRO A 108 -3.17 -1.75 10.79
CA PRO A 108 -2.01 -0.98 11.22
C PRO A 108 -1.05 -0.63 10.06
N HIS A 109 -1.13 -1.34 8.93
CA HIS A 109 -0.33 -1.08 7.74
C HIS A 109 -0.86 0.09 6.90
N ASP A 110 -2.11 0.49 7.12
CA ASP A 110 -2.73 1.65 6.45
C ASP A 110 -2.47 2.90 7.30
N CYS A 111 -1.25 3.46 7.22
CA CYS A 111 -0.84 4.55 8.12
C CYS A 111 -1.54 5.90 7.89
N PHE A 112 -2.24 6.07 6.75
CA PHE A 112 -2.90 7.30 6.35
C PHE A 112 -4.21 6.99 5.61
N ASP A 113 -5.31 7.65 6.01
CA ASP A 113 -6.61 7.51 5.34
C ASP A 113 -6.59 8.29 4.03
N VAL A 114 -7.00 7.67 2.93
CA VAL A 114 -6.96 8.29 1.61
C VAL A 114 -8.24 8.04 0.79
N GLY A 115 -8.40 8.88 -0.22
CA GLY A 115 -9.48 8.83 -1.21
C GLY A 115 -9.36 10.00 -2.19
N HIS A 116 -9.10 11.20 -1.66
CA HIS A 116 -8.65 12.34 -2.46
C HIS A 116 -7.16 12.19 -2.82
N SER A 117 -6.78 12.68 -3.99
CA SER A 117 -5.41 12.64 -4.50
C SER A 117 -4.52 13.70 -3.89
N SER A 118 -3.22 13.53 -4.12
CA SER A 118 -2.15 14.52 -3.92
C SER A 118 -1.81 14.82 -2.46
N THR A 119 -2.35 14.04 -1.52
CA THR A 119 -2.20 14.22 -0.08
C THR A 119 -1.01 13.47 0.51
N SER A 120 -0.49 12.47 -0.22
CA SER A 120 0.51 11.52 0.30
C SER A 120 1.84 12.19 0.69
N ILE A 121 2.36 13.11 -0.11
CA ILE A 121 3.68 13.74 0.12
C ILE A 121 3.61 14.62 1.38
N SER A 122 2.57 15.44 1.53
CA SER A 122 2.37 16.25 2.74
C SER A 122 2.20 15.37 3.98
N GLY A 123 1.39 14.32 3.88
CA GLY A 123 1.18 13.38 4.98
C GLY A 123 2.48 12.67 5.39
N ALA A 124 3.23 12.17 4.41
CA ALA A 124 4.53 11.53 4.61
C ALA A 124 5.56 12.51 5.21
N LEU A 125 5.61 13.76 4.74
CA LEU A 125 6.50 14.77 5.29
C LEU A 125 6.20 15.02 6.77
N GLY A 126 4.93 15.18 7.15
CA GLY A 126 4.53 15.33 8.54
C GLY A 126 4.91 14.13 9.41
N MET A 127 4.77 12.90 8.90
CA MET A 127 5.23 11.69 9.59
C MET A 127 6.76 11.67 9.77
N ALA A 128 7.52 12.06 8.74
CA ALA A 128 8.98 12.12 8.80
C ALA A 128 9.46 13.20 9.78
N THR A 129 8.87 14.40 9.77
CA THR A 129 9.18 15.45 10.74
C THR A 129 8.87 15.01 12.18
N ALA A 130 7.74 14.33 12.39
CA ALA A 130 7.36 13.82 13.71
C ALA A 130 8.32 12.71 14.20
N ARG A 131 8.74 11.81 13.30
CA ARG A 131 9.79 10.82 13.59
C ARG A 131 11.06 11.51 14.08
N ASP A 132 11.56 12.48 13.31
CA ASP A 132 12.85 13.13 13.59
C ASP A 132 12.79 13.88 14.94
N ALA A 133 11.68 14.56 15.23
CA ALA A 133 11.45 15.21 16.51
C ALA A 133 11.41 14.23 17.70
N ASN A 134 10.97 12.99 17.46
CA ASN A 134 10.91 11.93 18.47
C ASN A 134 12.19 11.07 18.53
N GLY A 135 13.20 11.37 17.71
CA GLY A 135 14.44 10.58 17.62
C GLY A 135 14.26 9.19 17.01
N GLY A 136 13.18 8.96 16.25
CA GLY A 136 12.92 7.72 15.54
C GLY A 136 13.82 7.55 14.30
N ASN A 137 13.84 6.35 13.75
CA ASN A 137 14.68 6.00 12.59
C ASN A 137 13.92 5.22 11.50
N GLU A 138 12.61 5.02 11.68
CA GLU A 138 11.73 4.36 10.74
C GLU A 138 11.69 5.11 9.40
N LYS A 139 11.46 4.36 8.32
CA LYS A 139 11.37 4.91 6.97
C LYS A 139 9.96 5.39 6.70
N VAL A 140 9.85 6.48 5.95
CA VAL A 140 8.57 7.03 5.48
C VAL A 140 8.64 7.13 3.97
N VAL A 141 7.72 6.45 3.29
CA VAL A 141 7.69 6.30 1.84
C VAL A 141 6.33 6.74 1.33
N ALA A 142 6.31 7.71 0.41
CA ALA A 142 5.09 8.11 -0.30
C ALA A 142 5.05 7.45 -1.69
N VAL A 143 3.93 6.82 -2.02
CA VAL A 143 3.66 6.23 -3.34
C VAL A 143 2.60 7.06 -4.03
N ILE A 144 3.00 7.86 -5.01
CA ILE A 144 2.13 8.80 -5.73
C ILE A 144 2.10 8.47 -7.23
N GLY A 145 0.90 8.49 -7.81
CA GLY A 145 0.72 8.38 -9.26
C GLY A 145 1.04 9.70 -9.97
N ASP A 146 1.48 9.63 -11.21
CA ASP A 146 1.81 10.78 -12.07
C ASP A 146 0.63 11.77 -12.18
N GLY A 147 -0.59 11.28 -12.37
CA GLY A 147 -1.78 12.14 -12.39
C GLY A 147 -2.02 12.87 -11.06
N SER A 148 -1.73 12.23 -9.93
CA SER A 148 -1.88 12.85 -8.59
C SER A 148 -0.74 13.82 -8.26
N LEU A 149 0.43 13.65 -8.86
CA LEU A 149 1.56 14.56 -8.72
C LEU A 149 1.27 15.95 -9.31
N THR A 150 0.27 16.07 -10.19
CA THR A 150 -0.04 17.32 -10.92
C THR A 150 -0.74 18.38 -10.08
N ALA A 151 -1.31 18.03 -8.92
CA ALA A 151 -2.05 19.01 -8.12
C ALA A 151 -1.13 19.91 -7.29
N GLY A 152 -1.57 21.15 -7.06
CA GLY A 152 -0.81 22.15 -6.29
C GLY A 152 -0.35 21.64 -4.92
N MET A 153 -1.19 20.87 -4.21
CA MET A 153 -0.84 20.29 -2.90
C MET A 153 0.42 19.42 -2.96
N ALA A 154 0.62 18.63 -4.02
CA ALA A 154 1.82 17.81 -4.18
C ALA A 154 3.06 18.67 -4.41
N PHE A 155 2.95 19.75 -5.20
CA PHE A 155 4.06 20.68 -5.44
C PHE A 155 4.42 21.49 -4.19
N GLU A 156 3.42 21.96 -3.43
CA GLU A 156 3.63 22.63 -2.14
C GLU A 156 4.37 21.70 -1.16
N ALA A 157 3.95 20.44 -1.09
CA ALA A 157 4.58 19.43 -0.25
C ALA A 157 6.04 19.16 -0.64
N LEU A 158 6.32 18.99 -1.94
CA LEU A 158 7.67 18.78 -2.45
C LEU A 158 8.57 19.98 -2.20
N ASN A 159 8.05 21.19 -2.40
CA ASN A 159 8.81 22.42 -2.15
C ASN A 159 9.14 22.56 -0.65
N HIS A 160 8.20 22.20 0.23
CA HIS A 160 8.44 22.19 1.67
C HIS A 160 9.47 21.11 2.06
N ALA A 161 9.35 19.91 1.51
CA ALA A 161 10.30 18.82 1.77
C ALA A 161 11.73 19.15 1.30
N GLY A 162 11.89 19.93 0.22
CA GLY A 162 13.20 20.39 -0.24
C GLY A 162 13.82 21.50 0.59
N HIS A 163 13.04 22.13 1.49
CA HIS A 163 13.52 23.21 2.36
C HIS A 163 13.99 22.72 3.74
N LEU A 164 13.36 21.67 4.27
CA LEU A 164 13.68 21.04 5.56
C LEU A 164 14.96 20.19 5.47
#